data_AF-A0A960HXN2-F1
#
_entry.id   AF-A0A960HXN2-F1
#
_cell.length_a   1.000
_cell.length_b   1.000
_cell.length_c   1.000
_cell.angle_alpha   90.00
_cell.angle_beta   90.00
_cell.angle_gamma   90.00
#
_symmetry.space_group_name_H-M   'P 1'
#
loop_
_entity.id
_entity.type
_entity.pdbx_description
1 polymer ?
#
loop_
_entity_poly.entity_id
_entity_poly.type
_entity_poly.pdbx_seq_one_letter_code
_entity_poly.pdbx_strand_id
1 'polypeptide(L)' 'MCPQAIDPADTAAPFVGRHIGSNDADVAVMLKELGLASVSELLDAAIPTGIRLDRELSLPDPLSETAAQTRLKKL' A
#
# COMPACT_ATOMS: atom_id res chain seq x y z
N MET A 1 20.63 26.26 -2.07
CA MET A 1 20.14 25.09 -1.30
C MET A 1 20.14 23.89 -2.22
N CYS A 2 20.97 22.89 -1.96
CA CYS A 2 20.84 21.59 -2.65
C CYS A 2 19.59 20.88 -2.10
N PRO A 3 18.72 20.29 -2.93
CA PRO A 3 17.58 19.53 -2.44
C PRO A 3 18.10 18.35 -1.63
N GLN A 4 17.72 18.23 -0.36
CA GLN A 4 18.04 17.04 0.43
C GLN A 4 17.35 15.83 -0.21
N ALA A 5 18.13 14.79 -0.50
CA ALA A 5 17.60 13.50 -0.89
C ALA A 5 16.74 12.97 0.26
N ILE A 6 15.52 12.54 -0.04
CA ILE A 6 14.66 11.89 0.96
C ILE A 6 15.32 10.54 1.28
N ASP A 7 15.73 10.36 2.53
CA ASP A 7 16.25 9.07 2.98
C ASP A 7 15.17 7.99 2.77
N PRO A 8 15.50 6.82 2.22
CA PRO A 8 14.50 5.78 1.94
C PRO A 8 13.76 5.31 3.21
N ALA A 9 14.41 5.42 4.37
CA ALA A 9 13.83 5.14 5.68
C ALA A 9 12.77 6.18 6.11
N ASP A 10 12.76 7.36 5.50
CA ASP A 10 11.81 8.44 5.80
C ASP A 10 10.62 8.47 4.82
N THR A 11 10.49 7.42 3.99
CA THR A 11 9.30 7.17 3.18
C THR A 11 8.38 6.15 3.85
N ALA A 12 7.12 6.03 3.39
CA ALA A 12 6.20 5.01 3.86
C ALA A 12 6.47 3.60 3.27
N ALA A 13 7.32 3.49 2.23
CA ALA A 13 7.56 2.24 1.52
C ALA A 13 8.10 1.10 2.40
N PRO A 14 9.05 1.32 3.35
CA PRO A 14 9.50 0.28 4.27
C PRO A 14 8.39 -0.25 5.18
N PHE A 15 7.44 0.60 5.58
CA PHE A 15 6.28 0.16 6.38
C PHE A 15 5.39 -0.78 5.55
N VAL A 16 5.07 -0.40 4.30
CA VAL A 16 4.26 -1.24 3.41
C VAL A 16 4.92 -2.61 3.18
N GLY A 17 6.22 -2.64 2.88
CA GLY A 17 6.96 -3.89 2.66
C GLY A 17 7.12 -4.77 3.91
N ARG A 18 7.09 -4.19 5.11
CA ARG A 18 7.06 -4.97 6.37
C ARG A 18 5.66 -5.43 6.77
N HIS A 19 4.63 -4.72 6.33
CA HIS A 19 3.23 -4.97 6.69
C HIS A 19 2.57 -5.99 5.75
N ILE A 20 2.84 -5.89 4.45
CA ILE A 20 2.34 -6.82 3.44
C ILE A 20 3.32 -7.99 3.33
N GLY A 21 2.88 -9.17 3.75
CA GLY A 21 3.74 -10.37 3.77
C GLY A 21 4.05 -10.96 2.39
N SER A 22 3.14 -10.81 1.43
CA SER A 22 3.33 -11.29 0.06
C SER A 22 4.05 -10.27 -0.79
N ASN A 23 5.08 -10.69 -1.50
CA ASN A 23 5.71 -9.88 -2.55
C ASN A 23 5.02 -10.13 -3.91
N ASP A 24 5.47 -9.43 -4.95
CA ASP A 24 4.89 -9.54 -6.30
C ASP A 24 4.96 -10.97 -6.88
N ALA A 25 6.01 -11.74 -6.55
CA ALA A 25 6.13 -13.13 -7.00
C ALA A 25 5.12 -14.04 -6.29
N ASP A 26 4.92 -13.86 -4.98
CA ASP A 26 3.90 -14.59 -4.22
C ASP A 26 2.50 -14.26 -4.76
N VAL A 27 2.24 -12.98 -5.04
CA VAL A 27 0.97 -12.51 -5.62
C VAL A 27 0.73 -13.13 -7.00
N ALA A 28 1.76 -13.19 -7.85
CA ALA A 28 1.65 -13.83 -9.17
C ALA A 28 1.32 -15.32 -9.07
N VAL A 29 1.92 -16.05 -8.10
CA VAL A 29 1.60 -17.46 -7.85
C VAL A 29 0.14 -17.61 -7.40
N MET A 30 -0.31 -16.81 -6.43
CA MET A 30 -1.69 -16.87 -5.94
C MET A 30 -2.72 -16.56 -7.04
N LEU A 31 -2.48 -15.53 -7.86
CA LEU A 31 -3.36 -15.17 -8.97
C LEU A 31 -3.45 -16.28 -10.02
N LYS A 32 -2.33 -16.94 -10.31
CA LYS A 32 -2.30 -18.08 -11.23
C LYS A 32 -3.16 -19.24 -10.74
N GLU A 33 -3.10 -19.58 -9.44
CA GLU A 33 -3.94 -20.63 -8.85
C GLU A 33 -5.44 -20.29 -8.93
N LEU A 34 -5.78 -19.00 -8.88
CA LEU A 34 -7.14 -18.51 -9.05
C LEU A 34 -7.57 -18.38 -10.52
N GLY A 35 -6.65 -18.55 -11.47
CA GLY A 35 -6.91 -18.34 -12.90
C GLY A 35 -7.12 -16.87 -13.30
N LEU A 36 -6.58 -15.93 -12.51
CA LEU A 36 -6.73 -14.48 -12.72
C LEU A 36 -5.42 -13.86 -13.18
N ALA A 37 -5.51 -12.78 -13.97
CA ALA A 37 -4.35 -12.07 -14.52
C ALA A 37 -3.87 -10.92 -13.63
N SER A 38 -4.69 -10.41 -12.71
CA SER A 38 -4.32 -9.28 -11.86
C SER A 38 -5.12 -9.21 -10.55
N VAL A 39 -4.59 -8.43 -9.60
CA VAL A 39 -5.34 -8.06 -8.38
C VAL A 39 -6.58 -7.23 -8.74
N SER A 40 -6.53 -6.39 -9.78
CA SER A 40 -7.73 -5.64 -10.21
C SER A 40 -8.86 -6.57 -10.64
N GLU A 41 -8.52 -7.60 -11.42
CA GLU A 41 -9.50 -8.60 -11.87
C GLU A 41 -10.09 -9.39 -10.69
N LEU A 42 -9.26 -9.74 -9.70
CA LEU A 42 -9.73 -10.33 -8.45
C LEU A 42 -10.74 -9.41 -7.73
N LEU A 43 -10.46 -8.12 -7.65
CA LEU A 43 -11.38 -7.15 -7.03
C LEU A 43 -12.69 -7.00 -7.82
N ASP A 44 -12.62 -7.00 -9.16
CA ASP A 44 -13.80 -6.94 -10.03
C ASP A 44 -14.70 -8.17 -9.85
N ALA A 45 -14.11 -9.34 -9.66
CA ALA A 45 -14.84 -10.58 -9.41
C ALA A 45 -15.43 -10.67 -7.99
N ALA A 46 -14.74 -10.10 -6.99
CA ALA A 46 -15.11 -10.23 -5.58
C ALA A 46 -16.06 -9.12 -5.08
N ILE A 47 -15.99 -7.90 -5.64
CA ILE A 47 -16.70 -6.72 -5.14
C ILE A 47 -17.75 -6.28 -6.17
N PRO A 48 -19.06 -6.35 -5.84
CA PRO A 48 -20.10 -5.82 -6.72
C PRO A 48 -19.89 -4.33 -7.00
N THR A 49 -19.97 -3.95 -8.28
CA THR A 49 -19.68 -2.58 -8.75
C THR A 49 -20.54 -1.52 -8.06
N GLY A 50 -21.79 -1.83 -7.71
CA GLY A 50 -22.71 -0.91 -7.04
C GLY A 50 -22.30 -0.48 -5.62
N ILE A 51 -21.34 -1.17 -5.00
CA ILE A 51 -20.83 -0.83 -3.65
C ILE A 51 -19.33 -0.53 -3.63
N ARG A 52 -18.65 -0.59 -4.78
CA ARG A 52 -17.22 -0.27 -4.86
C ARG A 52 -17.05 1.26 -4.84
N LEU A 53 -16.10 1.72 -4.02
CA LEU A 53 -15.74 3.14 -4.00
C LEU A 53 -15.10 3.53 -5.36
N ASP A 54 -15.62 4.60 -5.95
CA ASP A 54 -15.28 5.11 -7.28
C ASP A 54 -14.22 6.23 -7.26
N ARG A 55 -13.67 6.50 -6.08
CA ARG A 55 -12.66 7.53 -5.83
C ARG A 55 -11.60 7.03 -4.88
N GLU A 56 -10.46 7.71 -4.87
CA GLU A 56 -9.41 7.48 -3.87
C GLU A 56 -9.88 7.87 -2.47
N LEU A 57 -9.23 7.29 -1.45
CA LEU A 57 -9.47 7.66 -0.08
C LEU A 57 -8.92 9.07 0.18
N SER A 58 -9.74 9.92 0.80
CA SER A 58 -9.32 11.25 1.24
C SER A 58 -8.53 11.17 2.55
N LEU A 59 -7.27 10.74 2.46
CA LEU A 59 -6.36 10.60 3.59
C LEU A 59 -5.16 11.56 3.46
N PRO A 60 -4.53 11.97 4.58
CA PRO A 60 -3.26 12.69 4.54
C PRO A 60 -2.15 11.83 3.92
N ASP A 61 -1.08 12.48 3.48
CA ASP A 61 0.11 11.79 2.98
C ASP A 61 0.63 10.76 4.00
N PRO A 62 1.07 9.58 3.53
CA PRO A 62 1.53 8.53 4.41
C PRO A 62 2.84 8.96 5.10
N LEU A 63 2.95 8.62 6.38
CA LEU A 63 4.14 8.89 7.17
C LEU A 63 5.09 7.68 7.12
N SER A 64 6.39 7.94 7.28
CA SER A 64 7.33 6.90 7.71
C SER A 64 6.94 6.37 9.08
N GLU A 65 7.38 5.16 9.40
CA GLU A 65 7.09 4.53 10.69
C GLU A 65 7.61 5.37 11.87
N THR A 66 8.83 5.90 11.74
CA THR A 66 9.44 6.77 12.76
C THR A 66 8.71 8.11 12.89
N ALA A 67 8.29 8.72 11.77
CA ALA A 67 7.51 9.95 11.78
C ALA A 67 6.14 9.75 12.46
N ALA A 68 5.46 8.64 12.18
CA ALA A 68 4.20 8.28 12.82
C ALA A 68 4.36 8.12 14.34
N GLN A 69 5.36 7.36 14.80
CA GLN A 69 5.65 7.20 16.23
C GLN A 69 5.97 8.54 16.91
N THR A 70 6.76 9.39 16.25
CA THR A 70 7.14 10.71 16.78
C THR A 70 5.94 11.62 16.92
N ARG A 71 5.02 11.61 15.94
CA ARG A 71 3.77 12.38 16.00
C ARG A 71 2.89 11.92 17.16
N LEU A 72 2.69 10.61 17.33
CA LEU A 72 1.84 10.06 18.39
C LEU A 72 2.37 10.36 19.80
N LYS A 73 3.69 10.38 19.99
CA LYS A 73 4.32 10.75 21.28
C LYS A 73 4.09 12.23 21.69
N LYS A 74 3.64 13.08 20.76
CA LYS A 74 3.40 14.52 20.98
C LYS A 74 1.91 14.85 21.17
N LEU A 75 1.03 13.84 21.13
CA LEU A 75 -0.39 13.96 21.46
C LEU A 75 -0.59 13.78 22.97
#